data_AF-A0AA47N4X7-F1
#
_entry.id   AF-A0AA47N4X7-F1
#
_cell.length_a   1.000
_cell.length_b   1.000
_cell.length_c   1.000
_cell.angle_alpha   90.00
_cell.angle_beta   90.00
_cell.angle_gamma   90.00
#
_symmetry.space_group_name_H-M   'P 1'
#
loop_
_entity.id
_entity.type
_entity.pdbx_description
1 polymer ?
#
loop_
_entity_poly.entity_id
_entity_poly.type
_entity_poly.pdbx_seq_one_letter_code
_entity_poly.pdbx_strand_id
1 'polypeptide(L)'
;MIKKIPTFKIEGQGSLQMRDKDIANVDKFSCKFHGDFNLEKHPVSFQEAIEVYQSLPKLLGTNGENAVPQKVWLLPLKSLDSAAAQLVRQISERLIRDAQNVLEDLSELQRRCNDVEKCKTTQQFPQINKKVKAFKEQVSQYKLEFQKIMARKLPLIRGGRCSR
;
A
#
# COMPACT_ATOMS: atom_id res chain seq x y z
N MET A 1 -2.68 -15.48 -14.52
CA MET A 1 -2.80 -16.36 -13.34
C MET A 1 -3.62 -15.74 -12.22
N ILE A 2 -3.31 -14.53 -11.73
CA ILE A 2 -4.05 -13.88 -10.63
C ILE A 2 -5.58 -13.84 -10.85
N LYS A 3 -6.06 -13.47 -12.05
CA LYS A 3 -7.50 -13.44 -12.39
C LYS A 3 -8.22 -14.79 -12.21
N LYS A 4 -7.49 -15.91 -12.18
CA LYS A 4 -8.05 -17.25 -12.00
C LYS A 4 -8.21 -17.64 -10.52
N ILE A 5 -7.63 -16.90 -9.57
CA ILE A 5 -7.70 -17.20 -8.12
C ILE A 5 -9.13 -17.47 -7.64
N PRO A 6 -10.14 -16.65 -7.98
CA PRO A 6 -11.52 -16.90 -7.52
C PRO A 6 -12.18 -18.13 -8.16
N THR A 7 -11.66 -18.60 -9.29
CA THR A 7 -12.25 -19.71 -10.07
C THR A 7 -11.64 -21.07 -9.73
N PHE A 8 -10.48 -21.07 -9.08
CA PHE A 8 -9.81 -22.29 -8.69
C PHE A 8 -10.57 -23.00 -7.58
N LYS A 9 -10.79 -24.31 -7.75
CA LYS A 9 -11.24 -25.21 -6.70
C LYS A 9 -10.06 -26.08 -6.29
N ILE A 10 -9.81 -26.21 -5.00
CA ILE A 10 -8.83 -27.15 -4.48
C ILE A 10 -9.60 -28.45 -4.25
N GLU A 11 -9.25 -29.49 -5.00
CA GLU A 11 -9.84 -30.83 -4.87
C GLU A 11 -8.96 -31.68 -3.94
N GLY A 12 -9.58 -32.48 -3.07
CA GLY A 12 -8.88 -33.49 -2.27
C GLY A 12 -7.65 -32.96 -1.53
N GLN A 13 -6.60 -33.77 -1.46
CA GLN A 13 -5.39 -33.65 -0.63
C GLN A 13 -4.47 -32.46 -0.99
N GLY A 14 -5.02 -31.26 -1.13
CA GLY A 14 -4.29 -30.00 -1.35
C GLY A 14 -3.70 -29.83 -2.75
N SER A 15 -4.05 -30.67 -3.73
CA SER A 15 -3.51 -30.53 -5.09
C SER A 15 -4.39 -29.65 -5.95
N LEU A 16 -3.84 -28.52 -6.42
CA LEU A 16 -4.52 -27.62 -7.33
C LEU A 16 -4.33 -28.09 -8.78
N GLN A 17 -5.42 -28.37 -9.50
CA GLN A 17 -5.33 -28.74 -10.92
C GLN A 17 -4.93 -27.52 -11.77
N MET A 18 -3.70 -27.50 -12.24
CA MET A 18 -3.14 -26.49 -13.13
C MET A 18 -2.45 -27.15 -14.32
N ARG A 19 -2.40 -26.46 -15.46
CA ARG A 19 -1.58 -26.89 -16.61
C ARG A 19 -0.10 -26.66 -16.30
N ASP A 20 0.82 -27.48 -16.80
CA ASP A 20 2.26 -27.36 -16.53
C ASP A 20 2.84 -25.97 -16.85
N LYS A 21 2.37 -25.35 -17.95
CA LYS A 21 2.75 -23.96 -18.31
C LYS A 21 2.27 -22.93 -17.29
N ASP A 22 1.13 -23.18 -16.64
CA ASP A 22 0.59 -22.32 -15.59
C ASP A 22 1.37 -22.52 -14.27
N ILE A 23 1.83 -23.76 -13.97
CA ILE A 23 2.68 -24.11 -12.81
C ILE A 23 4.03 -23.38 -12.88
N ALA A 24 4.76 -23.54 -13.99
CA ALA A 24 6.07 -22.90 -14.18
C ALA A 24 6.02 -21.36 -14.14
N ASN A 25 4.83 -20.77 -14.34
CA ASN A 25 4.61 -19.35 -14.19
C ASN A 25 4.34 -18.95 -12.74
N VAL A 26 3.57 -19.72 -11.97
CA VAL A 26 3.24 -19.37 -10.57
C VAL A 26 4.45 -19.48 -9.63
N ASP A 27 5.38 -20.39 -9.90
CA ASP A 27 6.59 -20.60 -9.09
C ASP A 27 7.55 -19.39 -9.11
N LYS A 28 7.36 -18.45 -10.04
CA LYS A 28 8.16 -17.22 -10.15
C LYS A 28 7.62 -16.08 -9.27
N PHE A 29 6.46 -16.25 -8.64
CA PHE A 29 5.81 -15.21 -7.84
C PHE A 29 5.87 -15.55 -6.35
N SER A 30 6.15 -14.54 -5.53
CA SER A 30 5.90 -14.57 -4.09
C SER A 30 4.56 -13.91 -3.77
N CYS A 31 3.84 -14.41 -2.77
CA CYS A 31 2.66 -13.75 -2.22
C CYS A 31 3.02 -12.95 -0.96
N LYS A 32 2.33 -11.82 -0.76
CA LYS A 32 2.30 -11.10 0.51
C LYS A 32 0.87 -10.64 0.76
N PHE A 33 0.27 -11.09 1.85
CA PHE A 33 -1.10 -10.73 2.22
C PHE A 33 -1.15 -9.42 3.00
N HIS A 34 -2.11 -8.58 2.63
CA HIS A 34 -2.50 -7.38 3.35
C HIS A 34 -4.03 -7.36 3.41
N GLY A 35 -4.61 -7.49 4.59
CA GLY A 35 -6.06 -7.49 4.76
C GLY A 35 -6.45 -7.47 6.24
N ASP A 36 -7.73 -7.22 6.48
CA ASP A 36 -8.29 -7.00 7.82
C ASP A 36 -8.71 -8.29 8.53
N PHE A 37 -8.15 -9.43 8.12
CA PHE A 37 -8.46 -10.75 8.66
C PHE A 37 -7.32 -11.23 9.56
N ASN A 38 -7.67 -11.83 10.70
CA ASN A 38 -6.71 -12.53 11.53
C ASN A 38 -6.45 -13.93 10.96
N LEU A 39 -5.32 -14.12 10.28
CA LEU A 39 -4.93 -15.39 9.68
C LEU A 39 -3.94 -16.14 10.59
N GLU A 40 -4.13 -17.44 10.79
CA GLU A 40 -3.16 -18.29 11.49
C GLU A 40 -1.84 -18.41 10.71
N LYS A 41 -1.93 -18.48 9.38
CA LYS A 41 -0.80 -18.55 8.46
C LYS A 41 -0.98 -17.57 7.31
N HIS A 42 0.02 -16.71 7.09
CA HIS A 42 0.04 -15.80 5.95
C HIS A 42 0.53 -16.52 4.68
N PRO A 43 -0.12 -16.29 3.53
CA PRO A 43 0.27 -16.94 2.28
C PRO A 43 1.56 -16.30 1.75
N VAL A 44 2.52 -17.15 1.39
CA VAL A 44 3.77 -16.78 0.72
C VAL A 44 3.87 -17.35 -0.70
N SER A 45 3.01 -18.31 -1.05
CA SER A 45 2.92 -18.92 -2.38
C SER A 45 1.58 -18.64 -3.08
N PHE A 46 1.50 -18.92 -4.38
CA PHE A 46 0.26 -18.80 -5.15
C PHE A 46 -0.82 -19.78 -4.68
N GLN A 47 -0.42 -21.00 -4.30
CA GLN A 47 -1.35 -22.01 -3.80
C GLN A 47 -1.95 -21.60 -2.46
N GLU A 48 -1.10 -21.18 -1.51
CA GLU A 48 -1.56 -20.69 -0.20
C GLU A 48 -2.45 -19.45 -0.36
N ALA A 49 -2.20 -18.60 -1.36
CA ALA A 49 -3.06 -17.47 -1.66
C ALA A 49 -4.48 -17.90 -2.07
N ILE A 50 -4.64 -19.01 -2.80
CA ILE A 50 -5.95 -19.57 -3.15
C ILE A 50 -6.63 -20.15 -1.90
N GLU A 51 -5.90 -20.91 -1.09
CA GLU A 51 -6.42 -21.48 0.17
C GLU A 51 -6.94 -20.39 1.10
N VAL A 52 -6.13 -19.34 1.30
CA VAL A 52 -6.53 -18.16 2.08
C VAL A 52 -7.72 -17.46 1.44
N TYR A 53 -7.70 -17.20 0.13
CA TYR A 53 -8.83 -16.56 -0.55
C TYR A 53 -10.15 -17.32 -0.36
N GLN A 54 -10.12 -18.65 -0.45
CA GLN A 54 -11.30 -19.51 -0.24
C GLN A 54 -11.76 -19.54 1.22
N SER A 55 -10.87 -19.32 2.18
CA SER A 55 -11.21 -19.28 3.60
C SER A 55 -11.76 -17.92 4.06
N LEU A 56 -11.39 -16.81 3.41
CA LEU A 56 -11.79 -15.45 3.82
C LEU A 56 -13.28 -15.28 4.14
N PRO A 57 -14.25 -15.77 3.33
CA PRO A 57 -15.66 -15.60 3.65
C PRO A 57 -16.08 -16.27 4.97
N LYS A 58 -15.43 -17.38 5.34
CA LYS A 58 -15.70 -18.11 6.59
C LYS A 58 -15.13 -17.37 7.81
N LEU A 59 -14.09 -16.57 7.62
CA LEU A 59 -13.42 -15.82 8.68
C LEU A 59 -14.20 -14.57 9.12
N LEU A 60 -15.19 -14.13 8.35
CA LEU A 60 -16.08 -13.03 8.76
C LEU A 60 -16.94 -13.38 9.97
N GLY A 61 -17.10 -14.68 10.25
CA GLY A 61 -18.05 -15.16 11.23
C GLY A 61 -19.47 -15.26 10.68
N THR A 62 -20.38 -15.86 11.44
CA THR A 62 -21.73 -16.18 10.96
C THR A 62 -22.59 -14.94 10.68
N ASN A 63 -22.35 -13.85 11.40
CA ASN A 63 -23.07 -12.58 11.29
C ASN A 63 -22.13 -11.40 10.98
N GLY A 64 -20.89 -11.67 10.56
CA GLY A 64 -19.90 -10.63 10.35
C GLY A 64 -19.27 -10.09 11.63
N GLU A 65 -19.27 -10.87 12.72
CA GLU A 65 -18.70 -10.48 14.02
C GLU A 65 -17.22 -10.09 13.95
N ASN A 66 -16.48 -10.59 12.95
CA ASN A 66 -15.09 -10.25 12.72
C ASN A 66 -14.89 -9.14 11.66
N ALA A 67 -15.97 -8.55 11.14
CA ALA A 67 -15.89 -7.52 10.12
C ALA A 67 -15.42 -6.19 10.72
N VAL A 68 -14.62 -5.45 9.94
CA VAL A 68 -14.16 -4.11 10.31
C VAL A 68 -14.89 -3.02 9.53
N PRO A 69 -15.06 -1.80 10.09
CA PRO A 69 -15.67 -0.69 9.36
C PRO A 69 -14.86 -0.27 8.12
N GLN A 70 -15.45 -0.38 6.93
CA GLN A 70 -14.82 0.11 5.69
C GLN A 70 -15.19 1.56 5.36
N LYS A 71 -16.32 2.03 5.89
CA LYS A 71 -16.88 3.35 5.57
C LYS A 71 -17.47 3.98 6.82
N VAL A 72 -17.18 5.25 7.05
CA VAL A 72 -17.70 6.03 8.17
C VAL A 72 -18.37 7.30 7.68
N TRP A 73 -19.49 7.64 8.31
CA TRP A 73 -20.20 8.90 8.09
C TRP A 73 -19.99 9.83 9.28
N LEU A 74 -19.57 11.05 8.99
CA LEU A 74 -19.21 12.04 10.00
C LEU A 74 -20.22 13.18 9.97
N LEU A 75 -20.70 13.57 11.15
CA LEU A 75 -21.49 14.77 11.36
C LEU A 75 -20.55 15.94 11.71
N PRO A 76 -20.63 17.10 11.01
CA PRO A 76 -19.84 18.26 11.38
C PRO A 76 -20.18 18.76 12.79
N LEU A 77 -19.18 18.87 13.68
CA LEU A 77 -19.41 19.31 15.07
C LEU A 77 -20.09 20.69 15.18
N LYS A 78 -19.90 21.55 14.18
CA LYS A 78 -20.55 22.86 14.09
C LYS A 78 -22.08 22.79 14.10
N SER A 79 -22.68 21.66 13.68
CA SER A 79 -24.12 21.47 13.76
C SER A 79 -24.62 21.17 15.19
N LEU A 80 -23.72 20.80 16.10
CA LEU A 80 -24.02 20.51 17.50
C LEU A 80 -23.61 21.65 18.43
N ASP A 81 -22.47 22.30 18.13
CA ASP A 81 -21.95 23.42 18.91
C ASP A 81 -21.44 24.53 17.98
N SER A 82 -22.03 25.72 18.10
CA SER A 82 -21.64 26.90 17.33
C SER A 82 -20.23 27.41 17.65
N ALA A 83 -19.61 27.04 18.77
CA ALA A 83 -18.21 27.38 19.09
C ALA A 83 -17.20 26.39 18.48
N ALA A 84 -17.66 25.22 17.99
CA ALA A 84 -16.78 24.17 17.49
C ALA A 84 -16.00 24.61 16.23
N ALA A 85 -14.82 23.99 16.06
CA ALA A 85 -13.98 24.19 14.88
C ALA A 85 -14.70 23.73 13.60
N GLN A 86 -14.55 24.51 12.54
CA GLN A 86 -15.20 24.27 11.25
C GLN A 86 -14.15 24.09 10.15
N LEU A 87 -14.44 23.18 9.21
CA LEU A 87 -13.73 23.11 7.94
C LEU A 87 -14.09 24.35 7.10
N VAL A 88 -13.15 25.28 6.96
CA VAL A 88 -13.34 26.54 6.24
C VAL A 88 -13.10 26.36 4.73
N ARG A 89 -12.13 25.52 4.35
CA ARG A 89 -11.71 25.38 2.95
C ARG A 89 -11.35 23.93 2.60
N GLN A 90 -11.79 23.50 1.42
CA GLN A 90 -11.32 22.26 0.82
C GLN A 90 -9.92 22.41 0.22
N ILE A 91 -9.14 21.34 0.25
CA ILE A 91 -7.85 21.31 -0.45
C ILE A 91 -8.17 21.22 -1.94
N SER A 92 -7.63 22.15 -2.73
CA SER A 92 -7.87 22.14 -4.17
C SER A 92 -7.30 20.88 -4.80
N GLU A 93 -8.00 20.30 -5.77
CA GLU A 93 -7.54 19.11 -6.48
C GLU A 93 -6.17 19.27 -7.12
N ARG A 94 -5.83 20.49 -7.58
CA ARG A 94 -4.50 20.80 -8.11
C ARG A 94 -3.41 20.51 -7.08
N LEU A 95 -3.55 21.03 -5.86
CA LEU A 95 -2.61 20.76 -4.78
C LEU A 95 -2.55 19.27 -4.40
N ILE A 96 -3.68 18.56 -4.49
CA ILE A 96 -3.71 17.11 -4.27
C ILE A 96 -2.85 16.41 -5.32
N ARG A 97 -3.09 16.69 -6.61
CA ARG A 97 -2.32 16.13 -7.72
C ARG A 97 -0.84 16.49 -7.64
N ASP A 98 -0.51 17.76 -7.39
CA ASP A 98 0.87 18.22 -7.30
C ASP A 98 1.62 17.50 -6.17
N ALA A 99 0.98 17.33 -5.00
CA ALA A 99 1.58 16.59 -3.89
C ALA A 99 1.72 15.09 -4.17
N GLN A 100 0.75 14.48 -4.87
CA GLN A 100 0.83 13.08 -5.29
C GLN A 100 1.98 12.88 -6.27
N ASN A 101 2.09 13.71 -7.31
CA ASN A 101 3.16 13.64 -8.31
C ASN A 101 4.55 13.70 -7.64
N VAL A 102 4.76 14.64 -6.70
CA VAL A 102 6.03 14.72 -5.96
C VAL A 102 6.33 13.43 -5.18
N LEU A 103 5.33 12.86 -4.51
CA LEU A 103 5.51 11.60 -3.76
C LEU A 103 5.76 10.39 -4.68
N GLU A 104 5.14 10.37 -5.85
CA GLU A 104 5.35 9.35 -6.88
C GLU A 104 6.75 9.45 -7.48
N ASP A 105 7.21 10.65 -7.85
CA ASP A 105 8.56 10.90 -8.37
C ASP A 105 9.64 10.45 -7.37
N LEU A 106 9.47 10.78 -6.09
CA LEU A 106 10.40 10.33 -5.04
C LEU A 106 10.38 8.81 -4.86
N SER A 107 9.20 8.17 -5.00
CA SER A 107 9.07 6.72 -4.91
C SER A 107 9.71 6.01 -6.12
N GLU A 108 9.62 6.60 -7.31
CA GLU A 108 10.29 6.13 -8.50
C GLU A 108 11.80 6.27 -8.39
N LEU A 109 12.31 7.39 -7.86
CA LEU A 109 13.74 7.55 -7.56
C LEU A 109 14.24 6.46 -6.59
N GLN A 110 13.49 6.16 -5.53
CA GLN A 110 13.82 5.07 -4.61
C GLN A 110 13.85 3.71 -5.32
N ARG A 111 12.87 3.44 -6.20
CA ARG A 111 12.81 2.20 -7.00
C ARG A 111 14.03 2.06 -7.90
N ARG A 112 14.37 3.10 -8.65
CA ARG A 112 15.56 3.12 -9.51
C ARG A 112 16.85 2.91 -8.72
N CYS A 113 16.97 3.50 -7.52
CA CYS A 113 18.11 3.23 -6.65
C CYS A 113 18.19 1.75 -6.25
N ASN A 114 17.07 1.14 -5.87
CA ASN A 114 17.02 -0.28 -5.52
C ASN A 114 17.44 -1.19 -6.69
N ASP A 115 17.05 -0.84 -7.91
CA ASP A 115 17.42 -1.60 -9.11
C ASP A 115 18.93 -1.47 -9.41
N VAL A 116 19.49 -0.26 -9.28
CA VAL A 116 20.92 -0.02 -9.42
C VAL A 116 21.72 -0.76 -8.33
N GLU A 117 21.27 -0.77 -7.08
CA GLU A 117 21.89 -1.51 -5.97
C GLU A 117 21.98 -3.03 -6.24
N LYS A 118 21.02 -3.58 -6.99
CA LYS A 118 20.97 -5.01 -7.37
C LYS A 118 21.79 -5.34 -8.61
N CYS A 119 22.27 -4.35 -9.36
CA CYS A 119 23.04 -4.58 -10.58
C CYS A 119 24.43 -5.17 -10.28
N LYS A 120 24.88 -6.12 -11.12
CA LYS A 120 26.19 -6.77 -11.01
C LYS A 120 27.35 -5.77 -10.96
N THR A 121 27.31 -4.72 -11.78
CA THR A 121 28.34 -3.67 -11.80
C THR A 121 28.42 -2.97 -10.43
N THR A 122 27.30 -2.59 -9.85
CA THR A 122 27.27 -1.92 -8.53
C THR A 122 27.76 -2.85 -7.42
N GLN A 123 27.53 -4.16 -7.54
CA GLN A 123 28.07 -5.17 -6.61
C GLN A 123 29.60 -5.30 -6.73
N GLN A 124 30.14 -5.19 -7.95
CA GLN A 124 31.58 -5.26 -8.21
C GLN A 124 32.35 -3.99 -7.84
N PHE A 125 31.67 -2.83 -7.79
CA PHE A 125 32.28 -1.53 -7.46
C PHE A 125 31.66 -0.92 -6.19
N PRO A 126 32.19 -1.24 -4.99
CA PRO A 126 31.62 -0.81 -3.71
C PRO A 126 31.49 0.70 -3.55
N GLN A 127 32.37 1.49 -4.17
CA GLN A 127 32.32 2.95 -4.11
C GLN A 127 31.09 3.52 -4.82
N ILE A 128 30.66 2.90 -5.92
CA ILE A 128 29.43 3.28 -6.62
C ILE A 128 28.23 2.92 -5.74
N ASN A 129 28.21 1.72 -5.17
CA ASN A 129 27.14 1.28 -4.26
C ASN A 129 26.98 2.22 -3.07
N LYS A 130 28.09 2.63 -2.45
CA LYS A 130 28.09 3.59 -1.33
C LYS A 130 27.43 4.92 -1.73
N LYS A 131 27.72 5.45 -2.92
CA LYS A 131 27.10 6.68 -3.43
C LYS A 131 25.61 6.50 -3.71
N VAL A 132 25.19 5.39 -4.31
CA VAL A 132 23.77 5.10 -4.59
C VAL A 132 22.97 4.99 -3.29
N LYS A 133 23.50 4.27 -2.28
CA LYS A 133 22.87 4.17 -0.96
C LYS A 133 22.74 5.52 -0.27
N ALA A 134 23.79 6.36 -0.32
CA ALA A 134 23.74 7.70 0.25
C ALA A 134 22.68 8.57 -0.44
N PHE A 135 22.59 8.51 -1.78
CA PHE A 135 21.56 9.23 -2.52
C PHE A 135 20.14 8.73 -2.18
N LYS A 136 19.93 7.42 -2.10
CA LYS A 136 18.65 6.82 -1.69
C LYS A 136 18.23 7.25 -0.28
N GLU A 137 19.17 7.35 0.64
CA GLU A 137 18.94 7.87 1.99
C GLU A 137 18.50 9.34 1.93
N GLN A 138 19.16 10.18 1.13
CA GLN A 138 18.77 11.58 0.92
C GLN A 138 17.35 11.71 0.35
N VAL A 139 16.98 10.89 -0.64
CA VAL A 139 15.62 10.86 -1.20
C VAL A 139 14.60 10.48 -0.11
N SER A 140 14.94 9.51 0.74
CA SER A 140 14.07 9.04 1.83
C SER A 140 13.86 10.12 2.89
N GLN A 141 14.94 10.82 3.27
CA GLN A 141 14.88 11.95 4.19
C GLN A 141 14.05 13.11 3.62
N TYR A 142 14.27 13.45 2.35
CA TYR A 142 13.50 14.50 1.69
C TYR A 142 12.00 14.16 1.61
N LYS A 143 11.66 12.92 1.26
CA LYS A 143 10.26 12.44 1.26
C LYS A 143 9.62 12.58 2.64
N LEU A 144 10.33 12.22 3.70
CA LEU A 144 9.85 12.36 5.08
C LEU A 144 9.62 13.83 5.45
N GLU A 145 10.57 14.72 5.14
CA GLU A 145 10.41 16.15 5.43
C GLU A 145 9.27 16.78 4.63
N PHE A 146 9.13 16.41 3.35
CA PHE A 146 7.99 16.83 2.53
C PHE A 146 6.66 16.39 3.17
N GLN A 147 6.55 15.14 3.61
CA GLN A 147 5.36 14.62 4.29
C GLN A 147 5.09 15.35 5.63
N LYS A 148 6.14 15.66 6.41
CA LYS A 148 6.00 16.45 7.65
C LYS A 148 5.47 17.86 7.38
N ILE A 149 5.99 18.52 6.34
CA ILE A 149 5.52 19.85 5.93
C ILE A 149 4.05 19.77 5.52
N MET A 150 3.68 18.80 4.68
CA MET A 150 2.30 18.58 4.26
C MET A 150 1.37 18.32 5.46
N ALA A 151 1.76 17.44 6.39
CA ALA A 151 0.99 17.14 7.59
C ALA A 151 0.71 18.39 8.45
N ARG A 152 1.66 19.33 8.51
CA ARG A 152 1.49 20.62 9.21
C ARG A 152 0.62 21.60 8.43
N LYS A 153 0.74 21.65 7.09
CA LYS A 153 0.05 22.63 6.23
C LYS A 153 -1.41 22.25 5.96
N LEU A 154 -1.73 20.97 5.82
CA LEU A 154 -3.08 20.50 5.46
C LEU A 154 -4.16 20.99 6.47
N PRO A 155 -3.97 20.88 7.80
CA PRO A 155 -4.93 21.43 8.77
C PRO A 155 -5.06 22.96 8.69
N LEU A 156 -3.96 23.68 8.43
CA LEU A 156 -3.98 25.15 8.30
C LEU A 156 -4.77 25.61 7.08
N ILE A 157 -4.60 24.93 5.94
CA ILE A 157 -5.40 25.18 4.73
C ILE A 157 -6.88 24.94 5.05
N ARG A 158 -7.19 23.80 5.68
CA ARG A 158 -8.56 23.42 6.07
C ARG A 158 -9.19 24.42 7.05
N GLY A 159 -8.40 25.00 7.94
CA GLY A 159 -8.82 26.04 8.88
C GLY A 159 -8.78 27.47 8.31
N GLY A 160 -8.47 27.66 7.03
CA GLY A 160 -8.43 28.98 6.39
C GLY A 160 -7.25 29.87 6.80
N ARG A 161 -6.20 29.31 7.43
CA ARG A 161 -5.04 30.05 7.97
C ARG A 161 -3.85 30.13 7.01
N CYS A 162 -3.98 29.60 5.80
CA CYS A 162 -3.03 29.81 4.70
C CYS A 162 -3.77 30.41 3.49
N SER A 163 -3.37 31.61 3.08
CA SER A 163 -3.77 32.22 1.81
C SER A 163 -3.04 31.53 0.63
N ARG A 164 -3.57 31.74 -0.58
CA ARG A 164 -2.96 31.27 -1.84
C ARG A 164 -1.54 31.81 -2.00
#